data_AF-A0A9E2B9F7-F1
#
_entry.id   AF-A0A9E2B9F7-F1
#
_cell.length_a   1.000
_cell.length_b   1.000
_cell.length_c   1.000
_cell.angle_alpha   90.00
_cell.angle_beta   90.00
_cell.angle_gamma   90.00
#
_symmetry.space_group_name_H-M   'P 1'
#
loop_
_entity.id
_entity.type
_entity.pdbx_description
1 polymer ?
#
loop_
_entity_poly.entity_id
_entity_poly.type
_entity_poly.pdbx_seq_one_letter_code
_entity_poly.pdbx_strand_id
1 'polypeptide(L)'
;MFGFRANRKYRKSASKIGVLIHRQILDALISHEQLFKAPEEVAFTSGYLKSFFWSVLNRQGCTDMALQQELLRDTCNKISPDKLWGIYEKGIALADPLAASYKAGCSNAYELGVTAGLNDSEEGAKNKVTPINLTRYLLGKALYGPAFVEEDAVQFTPNPVVADENLESKSTDGACVPD
;
A
#
# COMPACT_ATOMS: atom_id res chain seq x y z
N MET A 1 -33.59 -16.49 -5.98
CA MET A 1 -33.26 -15.51 -4.91
C MET A 1 -31.88 -15.74 -4.24
N PHE A 2 -30.92 -16.43 -4.87
CA PHE A 2 -29.64 -16.81 -4.24
C PHE A 2 -28.55 -15.71 -4.28
N GLY A 3 -28.65 -14.71 -5.17
CA GLY A 3 -27.63 -13.66 -5.34
C GLY A 3 -27.56 -12.60 -4.21
N PHE A 4 -28.70 -12.23 -3.61
CA PHE A 4 -28.74 -11.16 -2.60
C PHE A 4 -27.99 -11.53 -1.30
N ARG A 5 -28.05 -12.79 -0.87
CA ARG A 5 -27.39 -13.26 0.36
C ARG A 5 -25.88 -13.42 0.17
N ALA A 6 -25.43 -13.90 -1.00
CA ALA A 6 -24.02 -14.01 -1.34
C ALA A 6 -23.35 -12.63 -1.38
N ASN A 7 -23.97 -11.64 -2.03
CA ASN A 7 -23.47 -10.26 -2.07
C ASN A 7 -23.35 -9.65 -0.67
N ARG A 8 -24.32 -9.92 0.22
CA ARG A 8 -24.26 -9.46 1.62
C ARG A 8 -23.08 -10.09 2.38
N LYS A 9 -22.80 -11.39 2.18
CA LYS A 9 -21.65 -12.08 2.79
C LYS A 9 -20.33 -11.42 2.39
N TYR A 10 -20.13 -11.18 1.09
CA TYR A 10 -18.88 -10.60 0.59
C TYR A 10 -18.70 -9.14 1.02
N ARG A 11 -19.77 -8.33 1.01
CA ARG A 11 -19.74 -6.97 1.59
C ARG A 11 -19.34 -6.96 3.06
N LYS A 12 -19.85 -7.92 3.85
CA LYS A 12 -19.50 -8.05 5.26
C LYS A 12 -18.02 -8.45 5.45
N SER A 13 -17.49 -9.29 4.56
CA SER A 13 -16.07 -9.64 4.55
C SER A 13 -15.18 -8.46 4.16
N ALA A 14 -15.52 -7.79 3.06
CA ALA A 14 -14.87 -6.56 2.59
C ALA A 14 -14.81 -5.49 3.69
N SER A 15 -15.90 -5.29 4.43
CA SER A 15 -15.92 -4.36 5.57
C SER A 15 -14.94 -4.77 6.68
N LYS A 16 -14.79 -6.06 6.98
CA LYS A 16 -13.81 -6.53 7.98
C LYS A 16 -12.38 -6.32 7.49
N ILE A 17 -12.11 -6.66 6.24
CA ILE A 17 -10.82 -6.38 5.59
C ILE A 17 -10.51 -4.89 5.68
N GLY A 18 -11.49 -4.04 5.34
CA GLY A 18 -11.36 -2.59 5.40
C GLY A 18 -10.92 -2.07 6.76
N VAL A 19 -11.51 -2.55 7.86
CA VAL A 19 -11.09 -2.18 9.21
C VAL A 19 -9.64 -2.57 9.49
N LEU A 20 -9.20 -3.75 9.04
CA LEU A 20 -7.83 -4.22 9.24
C LEU A 20 -6.82 -3.39 8.44
N ILE A 21 -7.12 -3.08 7.18
CA ILE A 21 -6.28 -2.21 6.35
C ILE A 21 -6.23 -0.80 6.92
N HIS A 22 -7.38 -0.24 7.31
CA HIS A 22 -7.46 1.08 7.91
C HIS A 22 -6.56 1.19 9.13
N ARG A 23 -6.65 0.22 10.05
CA ARG A 23 -5.79 0.18 11.24
C ARG A 23 -4.31 0.13 10.88
N GLN A 24 -3.93 -0.75 9.96
CA GLN A 24 -2.55 -0.90 9.52
C GLN A 24 -1.96 0.39 8.92
N ILE A 25 -2.76 1.14 8.15
CA ILE A 25 -2.36 2.41 7.57
C ILE A 25 -2.26 3.50 8.64
N LEU A 26 -3.23 3.58 9.57
CA LEU A 26 -3.15 4.52 10.69
C LEU A 26 -1.93 4.28 11.58
N ASP A 27 -1.67 3.01 11.93
CA ASP A 27 -0.51 2.62 12.74
C ASP A 27 0.81 3.03 12.03
N ALA A 28 0.85 2.90 10.71
CA ALA A 28 1.97 3.36 9.91
C ALA A 28 2.07 4.90 9.88
N LEU A 29 0.96 5.62 9.67
CA LEU A 29 0.91 7.09 9.64
C LEU A 29 1.36 7.73 10.95
N ILE A 30 1.03 7.12 12.09
CA ILE A 30 1.46 7.58 13.42
C ILE A 30 2.99 7.59 13.53
N SER A 31 3.66 6.62 12.89
CA SER A 31 5.11 6.46 12.98
C SER A 31 5.87 7.06 11.79
N HIS A 32 5.18 7.29 10.68
CA HIS A 32 5.74 7.79 9.42
C HIS A 32 4.72 8.74 8.76
N GLU A 33 4.87 10.04 9.03
CA GLU A 33 3.90 11.07 8.61
C GLU A 33 3.82 11.23 7.07
N GLN A 34 4.84 10.78 6.33
CA GLN A 34 4.99 10.97 4.89
C GLN A 34 4.71 9.71 4.06
N LEU A 35 3.71 8.91 4.45
CA LEU A 35 3.34 7.71 3.69
C LEU A 35 2.86 8.00 2.27
N PHE A 36 3.19 7.08 1.37
CA PHE A 36 2.77 7.09 -0.04
C PHE A 36 3.40 8.23 -0.87
N LYS A 37 4.49 8.84 -0.38
CA LYS A 37 5.29 9.76 -1.18
C LYS A 37 6.20 9.02 -2.16
N ALA A 38 6.73 7.87 -1.75
CA ALA A 38 7.59 7.07 -2.62
C ALA A 38 6.74 6.27 -3.63
N PRO A 39 7.05 6.32 -4.95
CA PRO A 39 6.38 5.51 -5.96
C PRO A 39 6.35 4.01 -5.64
N GLU A 40 7.41 3.50 -5.03
CA GLU A 40 7.57 2.11 -4.62
C GLU A 40 6.61 1.72 -3.49
N GLU A 41 6.33 2.62 -2.54
CA GLU A 41 5.30 2.41 -1.50
C GLU A 41 3.90 2.37 -2.09
N VAL A 42 3.62 3.25 -3.05
CA VAL A 42 2.34 3.32 -3.76
C VAL A 42 2.13 2.02 -4.57
N ALA A 43 3.16 1.56 -5.29
CA ALA A 43 3.13 0.32 -6.05
C ALA A 43 2.96 -0.91 -5.13
N PHE A 44 3.77 -1.03 -4.07
CA PHE A 44 3.65 -2.10 -3.08
C PHE A 44 2.25 -2.17 -2.47
N THR A 45 1.73 -1.03 -2.01
CA THR A 45 0.40 -0.95 -1.39
C THR A 45 -0.67 -1.45 -2.35
N SER A 46 -0.56 -1.11 -3.63
CA SER A 46 -1.52 -1.52 -4.65
C SER A 46 -1.49 -3.03 -4.91
N GLY A 47 -0.30 -3.61 -5.04
CA GLY A 47 -0.11 -5.06 -5.18
C GLY A 47 -0.64 -5.82 -3.97
N TYR A 48 -0.31 -5.34 -2.76
CA TYR A 48 -0.78 -5.90 -1.50
C TYR A 48 -2.31 -5.87 -1.39
N LEU A 49 -2.93 -4.71 -1.61
CA LEU A 49 -4.38 -4.56 -1.49
C LEU A 49 -5.11 -5.47 -2.47
N LYS A 50 -4.65 -5.55 -3.72
CA LYS A 50 -5.24 -6.43 -4.73
C LYS A 50 -5.16 -7.89 -4.29
N SER A 51 -3.96 -8.39 -3.99
CA SER A 51 -3.76 -9.82 -3.75
C SER A 51 -4.38 -10.27 -2.43
N PHE A 52 -4.26 -9.47 -1.36
CA PHE A 52 -4.88 -9.77 -0.07
C PHE A 52 -6.40 -9.81 -0.18
N PHE A 53 -6.99 -8.77 -0.76
CA PHE A 53 -8.44 -8.62 -0.84
C PHE A 53 -9.07 -9.70 -1.72
N TRP A 54 -8.51 -9.94 -2.91
CA TRP A 54 -9.00 -10.96 -3.82
C TRP A 54 -8.84 -12.36 -3.23
N SER A 55 -7.71 -12.66 -2.58
CA SER A 55 -7.49 -13.97 -1.99
C SER A 55 -8.44 -14.29 -0.85
N VAL A 56 -8.73 -13.32 0.03
CA VAL A 56 -9.71 -13.51 1.11
C VAL A 56 -11.11 -13.72 0.53
N LEU A 57 -11.51 -12.98 -0.50
CA LEU A 57 -12.83 -13.13 -1.13
C LEU A 57 -12.96 -14.44 -1.94
N ASN A 58 -11.93 -14.83 -2.68
CA ASN A 58 -11.86 -16.09 -3.42
C ASN A 58 -12.02 -17.29 -2.48
N ARG A 59 -11.30 -17.31 -1.34
CA ARG A 59 -11.43 -18.37 -0.32
C ARG A 59 -12.84 -18.45 0.28
N GLN A 60 -13.63 -17.38 0.22
CA GLN A 60 -15.02 -17.37 0.64
C GLN A 60 -16.02 -17.72 -0.48
N GLY A 61 -15.51 -18.05 -1.68
CA GLY A 61 -16.27 -18.43 -2.86
C GLY A 61 -16.75 -17.27 -3.73
N CYS A 62 -16.21 -16.05 -3.57
CA CYS A 62 -16.50 -14.95 -4.50
C CYS A 62 -15.56 -15.09 -5.70
N THR A 63 -16.04 -15.50 -6.86
CA THR A 63 -15.21 -15.61 -8.10
C THR A 63 -15.50 -14.51 -9.11
N ASP A 64 -16.48 -13.64 -8.83
CA ASP A 64 -16.84 -12.51 -9.68
C ASP A 64 -15.81 -11.37 -9.50
N MET A 65 -14.94 -11.22 -10.49
CA MET A 65 -13.89 -10.21 -10.50
C MET A 65 -14.43 -8.78 -10.49
N ALA A 66 -15.58 -8.52 -11.13
CA ALA A 66 -16.19 -7.19 -11.16
C ALA A 66 -16.71 -6.83 -9.76
N LEU A 67 -17.35 -7.79 -9.09
CA LEU A 67 -17.78 -7.61 -7.70
C LEU A 67 -16.58 -7.43 -6.76
N GLN A 68 -15.50 -8.21 -6.91
CA GLN A 68 -14.30 -8.04 -6.10
C GLN A 68 -13.68 -6.64 -6.25
N GLN A 69 -13.60 -6.14 -7.48
CA GLN A 69 -13.10 -4.80 -7.78
C GLN A 69 -14.00 -3.70 -7.20
N GLU A 70 -15.32 -3.84 -7.33
CA GLU A 70 -16.29 -2.94 -6.70
C GLU A 70 -16.11 -2.89 -5.18
N LEU A 71 -16.02 -4.06 -4.55
CA LEU A 71 -15.83 -4.17 -3.10
C LEU A 71 -14.49 -3.59 -2.64
N LEU A 72 -13.42 -3.77 -3.42
CA LEU A 72 -12.11 -3.18 -3.12
C LEU A 72 -12.20 -1.66 -3.17
N ARG A 73 -12.78 -1.09 -4.24
CA ARG A 73 -13.00 0.35 -4.40
C ARG A 73 -13.83 0.92 -3.25
N ASP A 74 -14.99 0.31 -2.96
CA ASP A 74 -15.87 0.72 -1.87
C ASP A 74 -15.17 0.68 -0.50
N THR A 75 -14.23 -0.25 -0.33
CA THR A 75 -13.44 -0.38 0.89
C THR A 75 -12.38 0.70 0.97
N CYS A 76 -11.57 0.88 -0.09
CA CYS A 76 -10.53 1.89 -0.16
C CYS A 76 -11.08 3.31 0.01
N ASN A 77 -12.26 3.61 -0.54
CA ASN A 77 -12.92 4.91 -0.40
C ASN A 77 -13.36 5.25 1.05
N LYS A 78 -13.33 4.28 1.97
CA LYS A 78 -13.67 4.48 3.39
C LYS A 78 -12.43 4.53 4.28
N ILE A 79 -11.24 4.39 3.70
CA ILE A 79 -9.99 4.32 4.44
C ILE A 79 -9.28 5.66 4.31
N SER A 80 -8.93 6.23 5.46
CA SER A 80 -8.17 7.46 5.53
C SER A 80 -6.70 7.22 5.15
N PRO A 81 -6.06 8.17 4.45
CA PRO A 81 -6.68 9.35 3.84
C PRO A 81 -7.64 8.92 2.71
N ASP A 82 -8.77 9.63 2.50
CA ASP A 82 -9.90 9.41 1.54
C ASP A 82 -9.49 9.28 0.04
N LYS A 83 -8.24 8.91 -0.19
CA LYS A 83 -7.47 8.79 -1.41
C LYS A 83 -6.82 7.42 -1.52
N LEU A 84 -7.06 6.45 -0.61
CA LEU A 84 -6.44 5.13 -0.73
C LEU A 84 -6.81 4.47 -2.06
N TRP A 85 -8.01 4.73 -2.59
CA TRP A 85 -8.36 4.31 -3.94
C TRP A 85 -7.51 4.98 -5.02
N GLY A 86 -7.26 6.29 -4.91
CA GLY A 86 -6.35 6.99 -5.81
C GLY A 86 -4.90 6.51 -5.71
N ILE A 87 -4.44 6.14 -4.50
CA ILE A 87 -3.14 5.48 -4.29
C ILE A 87 -3.13 4.13 -5.00
N TYR A 88 -4.19 3.34 -4.85
CA TYR A 88 -4.33 2.06 -5.53
C TYR A 88 -4.26 2.20 -7.06
N GLU A 89 -5.05 3.09 -7.65
CA GLU A 89 -5.05 3.34 -9.10
C GLU A 89 -3.69 3.82 -9.59
N LYS A 90 -3.07 4.76 -8.85
CA LYS A 90 -1.73 5.25 -9.17
C LYS A 90 -0.69 4.13 -9.13
N GLY A 91 -0.73 3.24 -8.14
CA GLY A 91 0.24 2.15 -8.04
C GLY A 91 0.04 1.07 -9.09
N ILE A 92 -1.21 0.80 -9.52
CA ILE A 92 -1.47 -0.06 -10.68
C ILE A 92 -0.85 0.54 -11.95
N ALA A 93 -1.00 1.84 -12.18
CA ALA A 93 -0.39 2.52 -13.32
C ALA A 93 1.15 2.52 -13.25
N LEU A 94 1.73 2.67 -12.05
CA LEU A 94 3.18 2.61 -11.82
C LEU A 94 3.78 1.22 -12.02
N ALA A 95 2.98 0.16 -11.83
CA ALA A 95 3.41 -1.21 -12.00
C ALA A 95 3.20 -1.74 -13.42
N ASP A 96 2.53 -0.98 -14.29
CA ASP A 96 2.27 -1.39 -15.67
C ASP A 96 3.59 -1.50 -16.45
N PRO A 97 3.97 -2.70 -16.92
CA PRO A 97 5.20 -2.90 -17.67
C PRO A 97 5.22 -2.15 -19.02
N LEU A 98 4.06 -1.71 -19.51
CA LEU A 98 3.93 -0.91 -20.72
C LEU A 98 4.04 0.60 -20.47
N ALA A 99 4.06 1.04 -19.21
CA ALA A 99 4.29 2.43 -18.85
C ALA A 99 5.77 2.79 -19.12
N ALA A 100 6.06 3.14 -20.36
CA ALA A 100 7.37 3.53 -20.84
C ALA A 100 7.89 4.73 -20.03
N SER A 101 8.85 4.47 -19.12
CA SER A 101 9.89 5.38 -18.60
C SER A 101 10.20 5.25 -17.10
N TYR A 102 9.40 4.53 -16.30
CA TYR A 102 9.59 4.54 -14.83
C TYR A 102 9.70 3.14 -14.20
N LYS A 103 10.95 2.85 -13.80
CA LYS A 103 11.38 2.08 -12.61
C LYS A 103 10.97 0.61 -12.50
N ALA A 104 11.90 -0.27 -12.90
CA ALA A 104 11.94 -1.67 -12.44
C ALA A 104 11.69 -1.83 -10.92
N GLY A 105 12.10 -0.84 -10.11
CA GLY A 105 11.82 -0.80 -8.67
C GLY A 105 10.32 -0.76 -8.30
N CYS A 106 9.47 -0.07 -9.08
CA CYS A 106 8.02 -0.03 -8.83
C CYS A 106 7.34 -1.36 -9.18
N SER A 107 7.73 -1.99 -10.29
CA SER A 107 7.25 -3.33 -10.64
C SER A 107 7.68 -4.37 -9.60
N ASN A 108 8.94 -4.36 -9.16
CA ASN A 108 9.41 -5.24 -8.09
C ASN A 108 8.67 -4.99 -6.77
N ALA A 109 8.46 -3.72 -6.39
CA ALA A 109 7.70 -3.38 -5.19
C ALA A 109 6.24 -3.84 -5.29
N TYR A 110 5.62 -3.74 -6.46
CA TYR A 110 4.27 -4.25 -6.71
C TYR A 110 4.21 -5.76 -6.51
N GLU A 111 5.10 -6.52 -7.15
CA GLU A 111 5.15 -7.99 -7.00
C GLU A 111 5.43 -8.40 -5.56
N LEU A 112 6.33 -7.69 -4.87
CA LEU A 112 6.57 -7.89 -3.44
C LEU A 112 5.30 -7.66 -2.61
N GLY A 113 4.54 -6.62 -2.94
CA GLY A 113 3.22 -6.35 -2.37
C GLY A 113 2.25 -7.49 -2.63
N VAL A 114 2.20 -8.00 -3.87
CA VAL A 114 1.36 -9.15 -4.24
C VAL A 114 1.71 -10.36 -3.37
N THR A 115 2.99 -10.73 -3.25
CA THR A 115 3.44 -11.84 -2.40
C THR A 115 3.06 -11.62 -0.93
N ALA A 116 3.28 -10.42 -0.41
CA ALA A 116 2.93 -10.06 0.97
C ALA A 116 1.43 -10.21 1.26
N GLY A 117 0.58 -9.74 0.34
CA GLY A 117 -0.86 -9.86 0.48
C GLY A 117 -1.37 -11.30 0.35
N LEU A 118 -0.75 -12.12 -0.51
CA LEU A 118 -1.03 -13.55 -0.58
C LEU A 118 -0.71 -14.24 0.75
N ASN A 119 0.47 -13.98 1.29
CA ASN A 119 0.92 -14.55 2.55
C ASN A 119 -0.01 -14.18 3.72
N ASP A 120 -0.35 -12.90 3.85
CA ASP A 120 -1.26 -12.44 4.93
C ASP A 120 -2.67 -13.03 4.77
N SER A 121 -3.11 -13.28 3.53
CA SER A 121 -4.41 -13.94 3.29
C SER A 121 -4.41 -15.42 3.70
N GLU A 122 -3.27 -16.09 3.60
CA GLU A 122 -3.10 -17.51 3.96
C GLU A 122 -3.02 -17.71 5.46
N GLU A 123 -2.19 -16.91 6.14
CA GLU A 123 -2.05 -16.95 7.59
C GLU A 123 -3.32 -16.47 8.30
N GLY A 124 -3.98 -15.43 7.77
CA GLY A 124 -5.28 -14.96 8.28
C GLY A 124 -6.37 -16.03 8.21
N ALA A 125 -6.29 -16.97 7.26
CA ALA A 125 -7.22 -18.08 7.13
C ALA A 125 -6.91 -19.25 8.07
N LYS A 126 -5.63 -19.49 8.40
CA LYS A 126 -5.19 -20.63 9.21
C LYS A 126 -5.11 -20.33 10.71
N ASN A 127 -4.60 -19.16 11.08
CA ASN A 127 -4.12 -18.90 12.45
C ASN A 127 -4.76 -17.69 13.15
N LYS A 128 -5.78 -17.05 12.56
CA LYS A 128 -6.36 -15.77 13.04
C LYS A 128 -5.32 -14.65 13.22
N VAL A 129 -4.12 -14.80 12.67
CA VAL A 129 -3.08 -13.78 12.70
C VAL A 129 -3.58 -12.59 11.90
N THR A 130 -3.44 -11.40 12.47
CA THR A 130 -3.83 -10.15 11.82
C THR A 130 -2.90 -9.93 10.63
N PRO A 131 -3.36 -9.44 9.48
CA PRO A 131 -2.45 -8.98 8.43
C PRO A 131 -1.46 -7.95 9.00
N ILE A 132 -0.17 -8.07 8.69
CA ILE A 132 0.89 -7.21 9.26
C ILE A 132 1.84 -6.66 8.20
N ASN A 133 1.94 -7.32 7.04
CA ASN A 133 3.01 -7.04 6.09
C ASN A 133 2.87 -5.66 5.43
N LEU A 134 1.64 -5.15 5.31
CA LEU A 134 1.41 -3.79 4.86
C LEU A 134 2.07 -2.79 5.81
N THR A 135 1.74 -2.83 7.11
CA THR A 135 2.36 -1.91 8.09
C THR A 135 3.86 -2.10 8.17
N ARG A 136 4.36 -3.34 8.11
CA ARG A 136 5.81 -3.59 8.18
C ARG A 136 6.55 -2.95 7.03
N TYR A 137 6.08 -3.13 5.80
CA TYR A 137 6.70 -2.49 4.64
C TYR A 137 6.67 -0.96 4.75
N LEU A 138 5.52 -0.39 5.10
CA LEU A 138 5.34 1.06 5.26
C LEU A 138 6.20 1.68 6.37
N LEU A 139 6.70 0.86 7.31
CA LEU A 139 7.61 1.24 8.38
C LEU A 139 9.07 0.85 8.10
N GLY A 140 9.40 0.39 6.89
CA GLY A 140 10.75 -0.06 6.53
C GLY A 140 11.22 -1.30 7.30
N LYS A 141 10.29 -2.15 7.76
CA LYS A 141 10.58 -3.39 8.49
C LYS A 141 10.55 -4.59 7.54
N ALA A 142 11.40 -5.57 7.79
CA ALA A 142 11.43 -6.83 7.04
C ALA A 142 10.07 -7.52 7.02
N LEU A 143 9.65 -8.10 5.90
CA LEU A 143 8.37 -8.80 5.77
C LEU A 143 8.35 -10.11 6.57
N TYR A 144 7.17 -10.55 6.96
CA TYR A 144 6.91 -11.77 7.73
C TYR A 144 6.28 -12.84 6.84
N GLY A 145 6.81 -14.05 6.85
CA GLY A 145 6.20 -15.22 6.20
C GLY A 145 7.23 -16.19 5.60
N PRO A 146 6.82 -17.43 5.26
CA PRO A 146 7.68 -18.44 4.63
C PRO A 146 8.32 -17.95 3.32
N ALA A 147 7.66 -17.06 2.59
CA ALA A 147 8.18 -16.45 1.37
C ALA A 147 9.33 -15.43 1.62
N PHE A 148 9.60 -15.10 2.89
CA PHE A 148 10.52 -14.05 3.30
C PHE A 148 11.56 -14.53 4.34
N VAL A 149 11.68 -15.84 4.57
CA VAL A 149 12.64 -16.40 5.53
C VAL A 149 14.06 -16.30 4.95
N GLU A 150 14.95 -15.75 5.77
CA GLU A 150 16.30 -15.26 5.47
C GLU A 150 17.21 -16.27 4.74
N GLU A 151 17.51 -15.99 3.46
CA GLU A 151 18.88 -16.21 2.93
C GLU A 151 19.47 -14.96 2.28
N ASP A 152 18.69 -13.93 1.96
CA ASP A 152 19.20 -12.61 1.58
C ASP A 152 18.21 -11.54 2.04
N ALA A 153 18.40 -11.01 3.24
CA ALA A 153 17.70 -9.81 3.67
C ALA A 153 18.15 -8.65 2.77
N VAL A 154 17.43 -8.44 1.65
CA VAL A 154 17.52 -7.22 0.86
C VAL A 154 17.12 -6.09 1.81
N GLN A 155 18.11 -5.45 2.42
CA GLN A 155 17.92 -4.24 3.19
C GLN A 155 17.43 -3.18 2.22
N PHE A 156 16.11 -3.02 2.12
CA PHE A 156 15.53 -1.84 1.51
C PHE A 156 15.76 -0.69 2.48
N THR A 157 16.85 0.05 2.28
CA THR A 157 17.01 1.37 2.90
C THR A 157 16.13 2.33 2.10
N PRO A 158 15.08 2.93 2.69
CA PRO A 158 14.41 4.04 2.04
C PRO A 158 15.48 5.13 1.80
N ASN A 159 15.55 5.63 0.56
CA ASN A 159 16.48 6.71 0.21
C ASN A 159 16.37 7.83 1.25
N PRO A 160 17.48 8.32 1.82
CA PRO A 160 17.43 9.46 2.70
C PRO A 160 16.83 10.63 1.92
N VAL A 161 15.83 11.27 2.54
CA VAL A 161 15.29 12.54 2.08
C VAL A 161 16.49 13.49 1.96
N VAL A 162 16.85 13.84 0.73
CA VAL A 162 17.78 14.94 0.48
C VAL A 162 17.06 16.18 1.01
N ALA A 163 17.45 16.63 2.19
CA ALA A 163 17.08 17.95 2.67
C ALA A 163 17.73 18.94 1.71
N ASP A 164 16.93 19.63 0.90
CA ASP A 164 17.34 20.86 0.22
C ASP A 164 17.55 21.94 1.29
N GLU A 165 18.64 21.84 2.04
CA GLU A 165 19.24 22.96 2.74
C GLU A 165 20.11 23.71 1.73
N ASN A 166 19.50 24.62 0.96
CA ASN A 166 20.16 25.81 0.43
C ASN A 166 19.16 26.73 -0.29
N LEU A 167 18.39 27.48 0.49
CA LEU A 167 17.97 28.82 0.09
C LEU A 167 18.25 29.77 1.26
N GLU A 168 19.54 30.02 1.50
CA GLU A 168 19.97 31.15 2.32
C GLU A 168 19.49 32.45 1.66
N SER A 169 18.70 33.16 2.46
CA SER A 169 18.35 34.56 2.36
C SER A 169 19.58 35.45 2.07
N LYS A 170 19.54 36.19 0.96
CA LYS A 170 20.26 37.46 0.87
C LYS A 170 19.29 38.60 1.16
N SER A 171 19.31 39.01 2.42
CA SER A 171 19.01 40.36 2.87
C SER A 171 19.87 41.35 2.10
N THR A 172 19.25 42.37 1.50
CA THR A 172 19.95 43.55 0.99
C THR A 172 19.38 44.77 1.70
N ASP A 173 20.01 45.14 2.82
CA ASP A 173 20.01 46.50 3.34
C ASP A 173 21.45 47.02 3.27
N GLY A 174 21.66 48.23 2.75
CA GLY A 174 22.99 48.84 2.70
C GLY A 174 23.06 50.05 1.79
N ALA A 175 22.58 51.18 2.31
CA ALA A 175 22.78 52.51 1.75
C ALA A 175 24.27 52.85 1.55
N CYS A 176 24.59 53.58 0.48
CA CYS A 176 25.73 54.48 0.42
C CYS A 176 25.49 55.58 -0.62
N VAL A 177 25.33 56.81 -0.14
CA VAL A 177 25.46 58.06 -0.88
C VAL A 177 26.95 58.28 -1.20
N PRO A 178 27.26 58.93 -2.34
CA PRO A 178 28.35 59.90 -2.31
C PRO A 178 28.02 61.22 -3.03
N ASP A 179 28.42 62.30 -2.32
CA ASP A 179 28.82 63.67 -2.70
C ASP A 179 28.06 64.47 -3.77
#